data_AF-C2EMM4-F1
#
_entry.id   AF-C2EMM4-F1
#
_cell.length_a   1.000
_cell.length_b   1.000
_cell.length_c   1.000
_cell.angle_alpha   90.00
_cell.angle_beta   90.00
_cell.angle_gamma   90.00
#
_symmetry.space_group_name_H-M   'P 1'
#
loop_
_entity.id
_entity.type
_entity.pdbx_description
1 polymer ?
#
loop_
_entity_poly.entity_id
_entity_poly.type
_entity_poly.pdbx_seq_one_letter_code
_entity_poly.pdbx_strand_id
1 'polypeptide(L)'
;MIKEAILKKLSKLSPIEQQQIKKHQFVNDLSPYVWSKDNKNRVINQKLLSHHSIYLSKHNRFAPYPLHSHQFVEINYMLQGECKL
;
A
#
# COMPACT_ATOMS: atom_id res chain seq x y z
N MET A 1 -15.97 18.69 -4.77
CA MET A 1 -16.10 17.90 -3.51
C MET A 1 -16.16 16.41 -3.85
N ILE A 2 -15.51 15.55 -3.07
CA ILE A 2 -15.61 14.09 -3.24
C ILE A 2 -17.02 13.65 -2.80
N LYS A 3 -17.65 12.75 -3.57
CA LYS A 3 -18.99 12.21 -3.23
C LYS A 3 -18.93 11.40 -1.94
N GLU A 4 -19.89 11.60 -1.03
CA GLU A 4 -19.95 10.88 0.26
C GLU A 4 -19.96 9.36 0.13
N ALA A 5 -20.65 8.83 -0.87
CA ALA A 5 -20.66 7.40 -1.15
C ALA A 5 -19.26 6.83 -1.44
N ILE A 6 -18.39 7.62 -2.07
CA ILE A 6 -16.99 7.25 -2.33
C ILE A 6 -16.20 7.25 -1.04
N LEU A 7 -16.35 8.29 -0.21
CA LEU A 7 -15.71 8.35 1.11
C LEU A 7 -16.10 7.15 1.98
N LYS A 8 -17.39 6.82 2.01
CA LYS A 8 -17.92 5.65 2.74
C LYS A 8 -17.36 4.33 2.20
N LYS A 9 -17.11 4.23 0.89
CA LYS A 9 -16.46 3.04 0.31
C LYS A 9 -14.98 2.95 0.71
N LEU A 10 -14.25 4.06 0.65
CA LEU A 10 -12.82 4.12 0.97
C LEU A 10 -12.56 3.92 2.47
N SER A 11 -13.48 4.31 3.35
CA SER A 11 -13.31 4.17 4.80
C SER A 11 -13.44 2.72 5.29
N LYS A 12 -14.16 1.85 4.57
CA LYS A 12 -14.36 0.44 4.93
C LYS A 12 -13.04 -0.30 5.15
N LEU A 13 -13.02 -1.17 6.16
CA LEU A 13 -11.87 -2.00 6.47
C LEU A 13 -11.68 -3.11 5.44
N SER A 14 -10.46 -3.27 4.94
CA SER A 14 -10.06 -4.45 4.17
C SER A 14 -9.85 -5.67 5.09
N PRO A 15 -9.85 -6.90 4.57
CA PRO A 15 -9.47 -8.09 5.35
C PRO A 15 -8.06 -7.98 5.96
N ILE A 16 -7.13 -7.33 5.23
CA ILE A 16 -5.76 -7.10 5.68
C ILE A 16 -5.73 -6.11 6.85
N GLU A 17 -6.49 -5.01 6.77
CA GLU A 17 -6.60 -4.05 7.87
C GLU A 17 -7.21 -4.68 9.12
N GLN A 18 -8.22 -5.55 8.96
CA GLN A 18 -8.79 -6.30 10.09
C GLN A 18 -7.74 -7.21 10.75
N GLN A 19 -6.86 -7.82 9.97
CA GLN A 19 -5.76 -8.63 10.50
C GLN A 19 -4.69 -7.76 11.19
N GLN A 20 -4.33 -6.63 10.60
CA GLN A 20 -3.35 -5.68 11.14
C GLN A 20 -3.82 -5.10 12.48
N ILE A 21 -5.11 -4.76 12.62
CA ILE A 21 -5.69 -4.32 13.90
C ILE A 21 -5.56 -5.39 14.99
N LYS A 22 -5.76 -6.67 14.64
CA LYS A 22 -5.68 -7.78 15.61
C LYS A 22 -4.24 -8.11 16.00
N LYS A 23 -3.30 -8.05 15.04
CA LYS A 23 -1.91 -8.51 15.23
C LYS A 23 -0.93 -7.39 15.55
N HIS A 24 -1.31 -6.13 15.30
CA HIS A 24 -0.45 -4.95 15.33
C HIS A 24 0.84 -5.13 14.51
N GLN A 25 0.75 -5.87 13.41
CA GLN A 25 1.89 -6.24 12.57
C GLN A 25 1.55 -6.05 11.10
N PHE A 26 2.58 -5.70 10.33
CA PHE A 26 2.49 -5.63 8.87
C PHE A 26 2.07 -6.97 8.28
N VAL A 27 1.25 -6.91 7.23
CA VAL A 27 0.81 -8.05 6.44
C VAL A 27 1.01 -7.65 4.99
N ASN A 28 1.83 -8.41 4.27
CA ASN A 28 2.15 -8.11 2.87
C ASN A 28 0.94 -8.34 1.97
N ASP A 29 0.61 -7.33 1.19
CA ASP A 29 -0.47 -7.30 0.21
C ASP A 29 0.02 -7.35 -1.24
N LEU A 30 1.34 -7.31 -1.46
CA LEU A 30 1.95 -7.36 -2.78
C LEU A 30 2.37 -8.78 -3.18
N SER A 31 2.16 -9.10 -4.46
CA SER A 31 2.58 -10.38 -5.06
C SER A 31 4.10 -10.58 -4.94
N PRO A 32 4.59 -11.80 -4.65
CA PRO A 32 6.01 -12.13 -4.69
C PRO A 32 6.71 -11.73 -6.01
N TYR A 33 5.98 -11.69 -7.12
CA TYR A 33 6.52 -11.37 -8.45
C TYR A 33 6.97 -9.91 -8.61
N VAL A 34 6.40 -8.98 -7.84
CA VAL A 34 6.75 -7.54 -7.92
C VAL A 34 7.98 -7.19 -7.09
N TRP A 35 8.49 -8.11 -6.30
CA TRP A 35 9.73 -7.91 -5.55
C TRP A 35 10.94 -8.19 -6.45
N SER A 36 11.98 -7.38 -6.30
CA SER A 36 13.28 -7.64 -6.90
C SER A 36 13.88 -8.92 -6.32
N LYS A 37 14.68 -9.62 -7.12
CA LYS A 37 15.44 -10.81 -6.69
C LYS A 37 16.71 -10.46 -5.92
N ASP A 38 17.05 -9.18 -5.81
CA ASP A 38 18.20 -8.73 -5.02
C ASP A 38 17.90 -8.89 -3.52
N ASN A 39 18.62 -9.79 -2.88
CA ASN A 39 18.36 -10.26 -1.51
C ASN A 39 18.66 -9.22 -0.42
N LYS A 40 19.33 -8.10 -0.75
CA LYS A 40 19.78 -7.16 0.28
C LYS A 40 18.76 -6.08 0.63
N ASN A 41 18.00 -5.61 -0.36
CA ASN A 41 17.05 -4.51 -0.18
C ASN A 41 15.66 -4.93 -0.65
N ARG A 42 14.63 -4.69 0.16
CA ARG A 42 13.23 -4.87 -0.24
C ARG A 42 12.91 -3.87 -1.34
N VAL A 43 13.13 -4.25 -2.60
CA VAL A 43 12.90 -3.37 -3.76
C VAL A 43 11.65 -3.84 -4.48
N ILE A 44 10.68 -2.96 -4.66
CA ILE A 44 9.52 -3.20 -5.53
C ILE A 44 9.91 -2.75 -6.94
N ASN A 45 9.78 -3.65 -7.90
CA ASN A 45 10.25 -3.48 -9.27
C ASN A 45 9.14 -2.95 -10.21
N GLN A 46 9.52 -2.58 -11.43
CA GLN A 46 8.60 -2.02 -12.42
C GLN A 46 7.46 -2.95 -12.84
N LYS A 47 7.48 -4.24 -12.46
CA LYS A 47 6.39 -5.18 -12.78
C LYS A 47 5.08 -4.80 -12.11
N LEU A 48 5.09 -3.98 -11.05
CA LEU A 48 3.87 -3.41 -10.49
C LEU A 48 3.10 -2.56 -11.53
N LEU A 49 3.83 -1.95 -12.48
CA LEU A 49 3.31 -1.10 -13.54
C LEU A 49 3.17 -1.85 -14.89
N SER A 50 3.31 -3.19 -14.91
CA SER A 50 3.45 -3.93 -16.18
C SER A 50 2.26 -3.82 -17.12
N HIS A 51 1.06 -3.57 -16.59
CA HIS A 51 -0.17 -3.47 -17.37
C HIS A 51 -0.60 -2.03 -17.67
N HIS A 52 -0.13 -1.06 -16.86
CA HIS A 52 -0.54 0.33 -16.95
C HIS A 52 0.60 1.26 -16.50
N SER A 53 0.76 2.39 -17.17
CA SER A 53 1.75 3.42 -16.79
C SER A 53 1.48 4.05 -15.41
N ILE A 54 0.26 3.89 -14.88
CA ILE A 54 -0.16 4.37 -13.56
C ILE A 54 -0.86 3.22 -12.84
N TYR A 55 -0.42 2.94 -11.61
CA TYR A 55 -1.07 2.01 -10.68
C TYR A 55 -1.64 2.81 -9.51
N LEU A 56 -2.94 2.66 -9.25
CA LEU A 56 -3.62 3.32 -8.14
C LEU A 56 -4.17 2.26 -7.17
N SER A 57 -3.74 2.33 -5.92
CA SER A 57 -4.19 1.44 -4.85
C SER A 57 -4.59 2.23 -3.59
N LYS A 58 -5.41 1.60 -2.75
CA LYS A 58 -5.64 2.04 -1.38
C LYS A 58 -4.62 1.33 -0.49
N HIS A 59 -3.72 2.07 0.16
CA HIS A 59 -2.83 1.51 1.15
C HIS A 59 -3.60 1.03 2.39
N ASN A 60 -3.22 -0.14 2.91
CA ASN A 60 -3.76 -0.68 4.16
C ASN A 60 -3.22 0.10 5.36
N ARG A 61 -4.11 0.42 6.31
CA ARG A 61 -3.83 1.19 7.54
C ARG A 61 -3.55 0.29 8.74
N PHE A 62 -3.03 0.86 9.82
CA PHE A 62 -2.90 0.26 11.17
C PHE A 62 -1.70 -0.66 11.43
N ALA A 63 -0.69 -0.66 10.57
CA ALA A 63 0.63 -1.22 10.87
C ALA A 63 1.74 -0.39 10.22
N PRO A 64 2.93 -0.27 10.85
CA PRO A 64 4.09 0.33 10.21
C PRO A 64 4.44 -0.41 8.91
N TYR A 65 4.54 0.31 7.80
CA TYR A 65 4.97 -0.28 6.54
C TYR A 65 6.50 -0.44 6.56
N PRO A 66 7.05 -1.61 6.21
CA PRO A 66 8.50 -1.80 6.27
C PRO A 66 9.25 -0.88 5.32
N LEU A 67 10.47 -0.48 5.69
CA LEU A 67 11.35 0.28 4.81
C LEU A 67 11.66 -0.51 3.52
N HIS A 68 11.53 0.16 2.39
CA HIS A 68 11.72 -0.43 1.06
C HIS A 68 12.11 0.66 0.04
N SER A 69 12.45 0.25 -1.18
CA SER A 69 12.77 1.16 -2.29
C SER A 69 12.04 0.75 -3.56
N HIS A 70 12.05 1.63 -4.56
CA HIS A 70 11.28 1.48 -5.79
C HIS A 70 12.13 1.69 -7.04
N GLN A 71 11.72 1.07 -8.15
CA GLN A 71 12.22 1.37 -9.50
C GLN A 71 11.31 2.33 -10.28
N PHE A 72 10.38 2.97 -9.58
CA PHE A 72 9.40 3.91 -10.09
C PHE A 72 9.14 4.98 -9.01
N VAL A 73 8.44 6.05 -9.39
CA VAL A 73 8.02 7.09 -8.45
C VAL A 73 6.68 6.72 -7.84
N GLU A 74 6.60 6.76 -6.52
CA GLU A 74 5.36 6.59 -5.75
C GLU A 74 4.89 7.95 -5.22
N ILE A 75 3.59 8.21 -5.30
CA ILE A 75 2.95 9.37 -4.70
C ILE A 75 1.92 8.86 -3.70
N ASN A 76 2.13 9.19 -2.42
CA ASN A 76 1.18 8.89 -1.36
C ASN A 76 0.27 10.09 -1.10
N TYR A 77 -1.04 9.86 -1.05
CA TYR A 77 -2.03 10.87 -0.73
C TYR A 77 -2.87 10.45 0.49
N MET A 78 -2.74 11.21 1.58
CA MET A 78 -3.54 10.99 2.79
C MET A 78 -4.89 11.68 2.63
N LEU A 79 -5.93 10.90 2.31
CA LEU A 79 -7.29 11.44 2.16
C LEU A 79 -7.88 11.95 3.49
N GLN A 80 -7.68 11.21 4.58
CA GLN A 80 -8.12 11.55 5.94
C GLN A 80 -7.17 10.91 6.97
N GLY A 81 -6.95 11.62 8.08
CA GLY A 81 -6.07 11.18 9.16
C GLY A 81 -4.64 11.71 9.02
N GLU A 82 -3.73 11.12 9.78
CA GLU A 82 -2.31 11.46 9.79
C GLU A 82 -1.44 10.20 9.72
N CYS A 83 -0.23 10.35 9.20
CA CYS A 83 0.81 9.32 9.26
C CYS A 83 2.08 9.98 9.79
N LYS A 84 2.78 9.27 10.67
CA LYS A 84 4.10 9.67 11.15
C LYS A 84 5.13 8.88 10.36
N LEU A 85 6.03 9.62 9.70
CA LEU A 85 7.21 9.07 9.04
C LEU A 85 8.19 8.50 10.05
#